data_AF-A0A446B5G5-F1
#
_entry.id   AF-A0A446B5G5-F1
#
_cell.length_a   1.000
_cell.length_b   1.000
_cell.length_c   1.000
_cell.angle_alpha   90.00
_cell.angle_beta   90.00
_cell.angle_gamma   90.00
#
_symmetry.space_group_name_H-M   'P 1'
#
loop_
_entity.id
_entity.type
_entity.pdbx_description
1 polymer ?
#
loop_
_entity_poly.entity_id
_entity_poly.type
_entity_poly.pdbx_seq_one_letter_code
_entity_poly.pdbx_strand_id
1 'polypeptide(L)'
;MSSLFSAQLHPGRALGFLVLGASLHDVLTRLKAEPQRFPKLDLVYSPTDPVKEPVALGLPANGIRLRFDGPEQRLRLIEILDFTKNHIFLKPANDKERDLVRPTSTAPEAAAPTDAAPGPTFRHIYQRFLGPTYDGEYVPDAETYVLSYPGVAFTFPMRRKDYSPAKDVVSLLSSTAIPSSMAVFSGDSWAQARETMWTEILPSLKTFAPLAKGKDVFPDEVSLVKIHGGGKLQLFRKWTNASFWIMLGETTPQQLVAELGPPDAIYRKNDQRMYIHKLRAASNTMARPSGNDLKRQDDLTDTDQSSHPASDDYDSNDEAVEDSTVANVSGECFYNYFYHGFDVLVSTPTTPSRPPPSQDGNPNIPEPPFRSTHADRLVATKVILHGNVPGSYPFNRHRRCRWEISYLQEPPDAAAATTTTTANSEMPFPEIEARLREEWKSIYPSEAEARQKQRGMVLNRGWGDSPGSSCELLGGWEESGGTNPGVGKGRGEESTTTLYGFPGLVFEVLKNGYVSAVTVF
;
A
#
# COMPACT_ATOMS: atom_id res chain seq x y z
N MET A 1 -20.46 15.14 18.45
CA MET A 1 -20.11 13.86 19.11
C MET A 1 -19.74 12.88 18.02
N SER A 2 -18.52 12.34 18.02
CA SER A 2 -18.15 11.28 17.08
C SER A 2 -18.93 10.02 17.45
N SER A 3 -19.67 9.44 16.48
CA SER A 3 -20.35 8.17 16.67
C SER A 3 -19.31 7.05 16.82
N LEU A 4 -19.51 6.15 17.80
CA LEU A 4 -18.64 4.99 17.99
C LEU A 4 -18.47 4.21 16.68
N PHE A 5 -17.27 3.69 16.45
CA PHE A 5 -17.04 2.76 15.34
C PHE A 5 -17.81 1.46 15.61
N SER A 6 -18.86 1.24 14.80
CA SER A 6 -19.70 0.05 14.87
C SER A 6 -19.27 -0.96 13.80
N ALA A 7 -18.98 -2.20 14.19
CA ALA A 7 -18.44 -3.21 13.29
C ALA A 7 -18.91 -4.63 13.61
N GLN A 8 -19.28 -5.37 12.57
CA GLN A 8 -19.55 -6.80 12.67
C GLN A 8 -18.24 -7.58 12.84
N LEU A 9 -18.18 -8.44 13.85
CA LEU A 9 -17.14 -9.43 14.00
C LEU A 9 -17.35 -10.59 13.02
N HIS A 10 -16.33 -10.90 12.23
CA HIS A 10 -16.22 -12.12 11.45
C HIS A 10 -15.00 -12.91 11.97
N PRO A 11 -15.21 -13.89 12.88
CA PRO A 11 -14.11 -14.67 13.45
C PRO A 11 -13.20 -15.24 12.36
N GLY A 12 -11.89 -15.12 12.53
CA GLY A 12 -10.93 -15.64 11.55
C GLY A 12 -10.69 -14.75 10.33
N ARG A 13 -11.46 -13.66 10.16
CA ARG A 13 -11.57 -13.00 8.85
C ARG A 13 -11.56 -11.48 8.90
N ALA A 14 -12.38 -10.84 9.74
CA ALA A 14 -12.53 -9.39 9.70
C ALA A 14 -13.20 -8.79 10.94
N LEU A 15 -13.04 -7.48 11.09
CA LEU A 15 -13.86 -6.62 11.94
C LEU A 15 -14.46 -5.49 11.07
N GLY A 16 -15.71 -5.63 10.65
CA GLY A 16 -16.33 -4.75 9.67
C GLY A 16 -15.57 -4.76 8.33
N PHE A 17 -15.13 -3.59 7.87
CA PHE A 17 -14.31 -3.46 6.65
C PHE A 17 -12.83 -3.78 6.87
N LEU A 18 -12.39 -3.99 8.12
CA LEU A 18 -11.01 -4.33 8.45
C LEU A 18 -10.83 -5.83 8.25
N VAL A 19 -10.45 -6.23 7.03
CA VAL A 19 -10.30 -7.64 6.63
C VAL A 19 -8.85 -8.09 6.76
N LEU A 20 -8.62 -9.25 7.38
CA LEU A 20 -7.30 -9.87 7.41
C LEU A 20 -6.80 -10.12 5.98
N GLY A 21 -5.58 -9.69 5.69
CA GLY A 21 -5.01 -9.70 4.34
C GLY A 21 -5.23 -8.41 3.55
N ALA A 22 -6.01 -7.45 4.05
CA ALA A 22 -6.08 -6.13 3.44
C ALA A 22 -4.71 -5.44 3.51
N SER A 23 -4.35 -4.68 2.48
CA SER A 23 -3.07 -3.96 2.46
C SER A 23 -3.10 -2.77 3.41
N LEU A 24 -1.94 -2.41 3.98
CA LEU A 24 -1.77 -1.21 4.78
C LEU A 24 -2.24 0.04 4.04
N HIS A 25 -1.97 0.11 2.74
CA HIS A 25 -2.41 1.19 1.87
C HIS A 25 -3.95 1.31 1.83
N ASP A 26 -4.66 0.23 1.50
CA ASP A 26 -6.13 0.24 1.45
C ASP A 26 -6.74 0.60 2.82
N VAL A 27 -6.25 -0.03 3.91
CA VAL A 27 -6.76 0.24 5.26
C VAL A 27 -6.55 1.71 5.65
N LEU A 28 -5.35 2.26 5.46
CA LEU A 28 -5.10 3.67 5.77
C LEU A 28 -5.92 4.61 4.88
N THR A 29 -6.08 4.31 3.59
CA THR A 29 -6.89 5.11 2.67
C THR A 29 -8.35 5.17 3.14
N ARG A 30 -8.94 4.04 3.52
CA ARG A 30 -10.32 4.00 4.06
C ARG A 30 -10.46 4.71 5.40
N LEU A 31 -9.49 4.55 6.31
CA LEU A 31 -9.52 5.24 7.60
C LEU A 31 -9.41 6.76 7.44
N LYS A 32 -8.53 7.23 6.55
CA LYS A 32 -8.35 8.66 6.25
C LYS A 32 -9.56 9.29 5.56
N ALA A 33 -10.35 8.51 4.83
CA ALA A 33 -11.59 8.97 4.21
C ALA A 33 -12.69 9.31 5.24
N GLU A 34 -12.55 8.86 6.50
CA GLU A 34 -13.54 9.09 7.56
C GLU A 34 -12.92 9.73 8.82
N PRO A 35 -12.40 10.97 8.72
CA PRO A 35 -11.64 11.62 9.81
C PRO A 35 -12.50 11.88 11.05
N GLN A 36 -13.83 12.02 10.89
CA GLN A 36 -14.73 12.15 12.04
C GLN A 36 -14.84 10.87 12.86
N ARG A 37 -14.74 9.70 12.21
CA ARG A 37 -14.82 8.38 12.86
C ARG A 37 -13.45 7.89 13.33
N PHE A 38 -12.39 8.27 12.64
CA PHE A 38 -11.00 7.94 12.95
C PHE A 38 -10.14 9.21 13.03
N PRO A 39 -10.31 10.03 14.09
CA PRO A 39 -9.68 11.36 14.18
C PRO A 39 -8.17 11.31 14.42
N LYS A 40 -7.63 10.17 14.86
CA LYS A 40 -6.21 10.00 15.16
C LYS A 40 -5.74 8.61 14.74
N LEU A 41 -4.63 8.58 13.99
CA LEU A 41 -3.98 7.39 13.47
C LEU A 41 -2.52 7.38 13.93
N ASP A 42 -2.16 6.46 14.82
CA ASP A 42 -0.80 6.34 15.37
C ASP A 42 -0.04 5.23 14.65
N LEU A 43 0.94 5.57 13.83
CA LEU A 43 1.76 4.60 13.09
C LEU A 43 3.07 4.32 13.83
N VAL A 44 3.36 3.06 14.11
CA VAL A 44 4.58 2.57 14.74
C VAL A 44 5.26 1.57 13.82
N TYR A 45 6.55 1.79 13.53
CA TYR A 45 7.36 0.94 12.67
C TYR A 45 8.83 0.97 13.11
N SER A 46 9.61 -0.03 12.68
CA SER A 46 11.07 -0.03 12.89
C SER A 46 11.75 0.89 11.88
N PRO A 47 12.52 1.92 12.30
CA PRO A 47 13.27 2.76 11.37
C PRO A 47 14.47 2.02 10.75
N THR A 48 15.00 1.00 11.43
CA THR A 48 16.12 0.18 10.96
C THR A 48 15.66 -0.89 9.97
N ASP A 49 14.47 -1.46 10.16
CA ASP A 49 13.96 -2.59 9.38
C ASP A 49 12.50 -2.40 8.95
N PRO A 50 12.17 -1.29 8.25
CA PRO A 50 10.80 -0.84 8.00
C PRO A 50 9.97 -1.72 7.06
N VAL A 51 10.61 -2.67 6.36
CA VAL A 51 9.96 -3.61 5.42
C VAL A 51 10.12 -5.07 5.83
N LYS A 52 10.74 -5.34 6.97
CA LYS A 52 10.89 -6.69 7.54
C LYS A 52 10.07 -6.84 8.81
N GLU A 53 10.16 -5.85 9.69
CA GLU A 53 9.42 -5.84 10.95
C GLU A 53 7.95 -5.47 10.75
N PRO A 54 7.03 -6.02 11.58
CA PRO A 54 5.62 -5.66 11.54
C PRO A 54 5.38 -4.17 11.77
N VAL A 55 4.38 -3.62 11.06
CA VAL A 55 3.91 -2.24 11.23
C VAL A 55 2.65 -2.25 12.09
N ALA A 56 2.58 -1.41 13.12
CA ALA A 56 1.40 -1.27 13.97
C ALA A 56 0.70 0.06 13.72
N LEU A 57 -0.62 0.02 13.56
CA LEU A 57 -1.49 1.17 13.41
C LEU A 57 -2.47 1.22 14.59
N GLY A 58 -2.27 2.18 15.48
CA GLY A 58 -3.15 2.47 16.61
C GLY A 58 -4.30 3.40 16.21
N LEU A 59 -5.51 3.04 16.63
CA LEU A 59 -6.73 3.84 16.54
C LEU A 59 -7.17 4.20 17.97
N PRO A 60 -6.46 5.11 18.66
CA PRO A 60 -6.66 5.37 20.09
C PRO A 60 -8.07 5.86 20.44
N ALA A 61 -8.72 6.59 19.52
CA ALA A 61 -10.10 7.06 19.67
C ALA A 61 -11.13 5.92 19.59
N ASN A 62 -10.77 4.80 18.97
CA ASN A 62 -11.65 3.64 18.75
C ASN A 62 -11.28 2.44 19.62
N GLY A 63 -10.16 2.51 20.36
CA GLY A 63 -9.69 1.42 21.20
C GLY A 63 -9.16 0.21 20.43
N ILE A 64 -8.68 0.41 19.19
CA ILE A 64 -8.26 -0.67 18.29
C ILE A 64 -6.79 -0.50 17.90
N ARG A 65 -6.07 -1.61 17.74
CA ARG A 65 -4.74 -1.67 17.15
C ARG A 65 -4.71 -2.69 16.03
N LEU A 66 -4.20 -2.29 14.88
CA LEU A 66 -4.04 -3.13 13.70
C LEU A 66 -2.57 -3.43 13.51
N ARG A 67 -2.22 -4.67 13.15
CA ARG A 67 -0.83 -5.03 12.87
C ARG A 67 -0.70 -5.66 11.50
N PHE A 68 0.28 -5.18 10.76
CA PHE A 68 0.60 -5.59 9.40
C PHE A 68 1.94 -6.31 9.39
N ASP A 69 2.11 -7.31 8.51
CA ASP A 69 3.45 -7.86 8.27
C ASP A 69 4.38 -6.81 7.63
N GLY A 70 5.69 -7.05 7.68
CA GLY A 70 6.67 -6.15 7.05
C GLY A 70 6.70 -6.28 5.53
N PRO A 71 6.95 -7.49 4.97
CA PRO A 71 7.24 -7.63 3.53
C PRO A 71 6.06 -7.32 2.61
N GLU A 72 4.85 -7.77 2.95
CA GLU A 72 3.67 -7.59 2.10
C GLU A 72 2.77 -6.43 2.55
N GLN A 73 3.01 -5.90 3.74
CA GLN A 73 2.19 -4.93 4.45
C GLN A 73 0.72 -5.35 4.54
N ARG A 74 0.47 -6.59 4.93
CA ARG A 74 -0.87 -7.20 5.03
C ARG A 74 -1.36 -7.25 6.45
N LEU A 75 -2.63 -6.87 6.68
CA LEU A 75 -3.26 -6.92 8.00
C LEU A 75 -3.28 -8.37 8.51
N ARG A 76 -2.56 -8.63 9.59
CA ARG A 76 -2.44 -9.97 10.22
C ARG A 76 -3.21 -10.09 11.52
N LEU A 77 -3.32 -9.00 12.26
CA LEU A 77 -3.94 -8.98 13.59
C LEU A 77 -4.75 -7.72 13.79
N ILE A 78 -5.96 -7.90 14.33
CA ILE A 78 -6.82 -6.81 14.81
C ILE A 78 -6.99 -7.02 16.31
N GLU A 79 -6.58 -6.02 17.10
CA GLU A 79 -6.66 -6.05 18.55
C GLU A 79 -7.64 -4.99 19.03
N ILE A 80 -8.55 -5.38 19.91
CA ILE A 80 -9.42 -4.49 20.65
C ILE A 80 -8.79 -4.35 22.03
N LEU A 81 -8.35 -3.14 22.35
CA LEU A 81 -7.65 -2.79 23.58
C LEU A 81 -8.54 -2.04 24.56
N ASP A 82 -9.64 -1.46 24.08
CA ASP A 82 -10.62 -0.74 24.90
C ASP A 82 -12.01 -0.97 24.32
N PHE A 83 -12.82 -1.77 25.03
CA PHE A 83 -14.15 -2.18 24.59
C PHE A 83 -15.19 -1.06 24.68
N THR A 84 -14.88 0.05 25.34
CA THR A 84 -15.83 1.17 25.53
C THR A 84 -15.82 2.17 24.37
N LYS A 85 -14.81 2.09 23.49
CA LYS A 85 -14.58 3.02 22.37
C LYS A 85 -15.04 2.51 21.01
N ASN A 86 -15.68 1.35 20.97
CA ASN A 86 -16.21 0.72 19.77
C ASN A 86 -17.52 0.02 20.10
N HIS A 87 -18.28 -0.29 19.04
CA HIS A 87 -19.45 -1.15 19.13
C HIS A 87 -19.22 -2.38 18.25
N ILE A 88 -18.95 -3.51 18.88
CA ILE A 88 -18.68 -4.75 18.17
C ILE A 88 -19.83 -5.71 18.40
N PHE A 89 -20.36 -6.26 17.31
CA PHE A 89 -21.45 -7.21 17.36
C PHE A 89 -21.16 -8.42 16.49
N LEU A 90 -21.78 -9.55 16.82
CA LEU A 90 -21.73 -10.77 16.05
C LEU A 90 -23.12 -11.05 15.47
N LYS A 91 -23.19 -11.36 14.18
CA LYS A 91 -24.42 -11.78 13.50
C LYS A 91 -24.27 -13.21 12.97
N PRO A 92 -24.67 -14.23 13.74
CA PRO A 92 -24.67 -15.61 13.27
C PRO A 92 -25.75 -15.79 12.20
N ALA A 93 -25.55 -16.74 11.26
CA ALA A 93 -26.36 -16.89 10.05
C ALA A 93 -27.88 -17.01 10.29
N ASN A 94 -28.30 -17.52 11.46
CA ASN A 94 -29.71 -17.80 11.79
C ASN A 94 -30.14 -17.25 13.15
N ASP A 95 -29.37 -16.36 13.76
CA ASP A 95 -29.64 -15.85 15.11
C ASP A 95 -29.73 -14.32 15.16
N LYS A 96 -30.29 -13.83 16.27
CA LYS A 96 -30.27 -12.42 16.60
C LYS A 96 -28.84 -11.92 16.75
N GLU A 97 -28.65 -10.65 16.39
CA GLU A 97 -27.42 -9.90 16.65
C GLU A 97 -27.07 -9.96 18.13
N ARG A 98 -25.79 -10.18 18.41
CA ARG A 98 -25.25 -10.30 19.77
C ARG A 98 -24.17 -9.26 19.94
N ASP A 99 -24.38 -8.30 20.83
CA ASP A 99 -23.37 -7.30 21.13
C ASP A 99 -22.28 -7.90 22.01
N LEU A 100 -21.02 -7.55 21.72
CA LEU A 100 -19.90 -7.85 22.60
C LEU A 100 -20.04 -7.06 23.89
N VAL A 101 -20.28 -5.74 23.76
CA VAL A 101 -20.64 -4.83 24.84
C VAL A 101 -21.83 -4.02 24.35
N ARG A 102 -22.90 -3.96 25.14
CA ARG A 102 -24.09 -3.18 24.79
C ARG A 102 -23.75 -1.69 24.78
N PRO A 103 -24.12 -0.93 23.73
CA PRO A 103 -24.03 0.52 23.76
C PRO A 103 -24.85 1.09 24.91
N THR A 104 -24.32 2.08 25.62
CA THR A 104 -25.13 2.91 26.50
C THR A 104 -26.08 3.73 25.62
N SER A 105 -27.39 3.47 25.72
CA SER A 105 -28.38 4.17 24.89
C SER A 105 -28.36 5.67 25.20
N THR A 106 -28.39 6.51 24.16
CA THR A 106 -28.67 7.95 24.26
C THR A 106 -30.16 8.22 24.53
N ALA A 107 -30.72 7.60 25.58
CA ALA A 107 -32.04 7.95 26.09
C ALA A 107 -31.92 9.17 27.03
N PRO A 108 -32.82 10.16 26.95
CA PRO A 108 -32.75 11.33 27.81
C PRO A 108 -33.09 10.96 29.27
N GLU A 109 -32.17 11.31 30.17
CA GLU A 109 -32.34 11.55 31.61
C GLU A 109 -33.53 10.88 32.33
N ALA A 110 -33.55 9.55 32.36
CA ALA A 110 -34.28 8.79 33.37
C ALA A 110 -33.40 7.65 33.87
N ALA A 111 -32.77 7.88 35.02
CA ALA A 111 -31.83 7.01 35.71
C ALA A 111 -30.59 6.61 34.88
N ALA A 112 -29.50 7.36 35.04
CA ALA A 112 -28.18 6.90 34.63
C ALA A 112 -27.93 5.49 35.23
N PRO A 113 -27.70 4.44 34.42
CA PRO A 113 -27.18 3.21 34.97
C PRO A 113 -25.75 3.54 35.43
N THR A 114 -25.52 3.49 36.73
CA THR A 114 -24.24 3.76 37.39
C THR A 114 -23.14 2.75 37.06
N ASP A 115 -23.39 1.79 36.16
CA ASP A 115 -22.45 0.74 35.75
C ASP A 115 -22.40 0.64 34.21
N ALA A 116 -21.70 1.56 33.55
CA ALA A 116 -21.20 1.27 32.21
C ALA A 116 -20.14 0.16 32.35
N ALA A 117 -20.50 -1.07 32.01
CA ALA A 117 -19.60 -2.21 32.14
C ALA A 117 -18.30 -1.94 31.34
N PRO A 118 -17.11 -2.04 31.97
CA PRO A 118 -15.86 -1.63 31.33
C PRO A 118 -15.42 -2.59 30.20
N GLY A 119 -16.14 -3.69 30.00
CA GLY A 119 -15.92 -4.64 28.92
C GLY A 119 -16.83 -5.86 29.03
N PRO A 120 -16.69 -6.83 28.11
CA PRO A 120 -17.47 -8.06 28.10
C PRO A 120 -17.04 -8.97 29.26
N THR A 121 -17.98 -9.41 30.09
CA THR A 121 -17.65 -10.40 31.14
C THR A 121 -17.40 -11.78 30.54
N PHE A 122 -16.55 -12.59 31.18
CA PHE A 122 -16.30 -13.98 30.79
C PHE A 122 -17.61 -14.76 30.63
N ARG A 123 -18.55 -14.60 31.56
CA ARG A 123 -19.87 -15.23 31.45
C ARG A 123 -20.63 -14.81 30.19
N HIS A 124 -20.58 -13.53 29.81
CA HIS A 124 -21.22 -13.05 28.58
C HIS A 124 -20.55 -13.64 27.33
N ILE A 125 -19.21 -13.64 27.29
CA ILE A 125 -18.43 -14.22 26.19
C ILE A 125 -18.80 -15.70 26.00
N TYR A 126 -18.75 -16.47 27.09
CA TYR A 126 -18.97 -17.91 27.10
C TYR A 126 -20.43 -18.33 26.88
N GLN A 127 -21.42 -17.63 27.47
CA GLN A 127 -22.82 -18.08 27.43
C GLN A 127 -23.65 -17.44 26.32
N ARG A 128 -23.26 -16.25 25.85
CA ARG A 128 -24.10 -15.44 24.94
C ARG A 128 -23.38 -15.08 23.65
N PHE A 129 -22.10 -14.70 23.70
CA PHE A 129 -21.43 -14.18 22.53
C PHE A 129 -20.90 -15.29 21.61
N LEU A 130 -19.91 -16.08 22.07
CA LEU A 130 -19.25 -17.11 21.24
C LEU A 130 -19.63 -18.55 21.61
N GLY A 131 -20.00 -18.81 22.86
CA GLY A 131 -20.35 -20.15 23.32
C GLY A 131 -19.24 -20.84 24.11
N PRO A 132 -19.41 -22.14 24.43
CA PRO A 132 -18.39 -22.94 25.09
C PRO A 132 -17.13 -23.07 24.25
N THR A 133 -15.98 -23.20 24.92
CA THR A 133 -14.68 -23.42 24.28
C THR A 133 -13.81 -24.34 25.14
N TYR A 134 -12.70 -24.80 24.56
CA TYR A 134 -11.65 -25.53 25.26
C TYR A 134 -10.87 -24.62 26.22
N ASP A 135 -10.07 -25.24 27.09
CA ASP A 135 -9.19 -24.49 27.97
C ASP A 135 -8.22 -23.62 27.17
N GLY A 136 -7.97 -22.42 27.70
CA GLY A 136 -7.00 -21.48 27.17
C GLY A 136 -5.58 -21.77 27.63
N GLU A 137 -4.68 -20.87 27.26
CA GLU A 137 -3.25 -20.98 27.56
C GLU A 137 -2.83 -19.93 28.60
N TYR A 138 -2.11 -20.36 29.64
CA TYR A 138 -1.46 -19.45 30.56
C TYR A 138 -0.07 -19.05 30.05
N VAL A 139 0.18 -17.75 29.95
CA VAL A 139 1.47 -17.16 29.55
C VAL A 139 2.14 -16.58 30.80
N PRO A 140 3.11 -17.27 31.41
CA PRO A 140 3.67 -16.88 32.71
C PRO A 140 4.42 -15.55 32.67
N ASP A 141 5.11 -15.25 31.57
CA ASP A 141 5.95 -14.05 31.44
C ASP A 141 5.10 -12.77 31.36
N ALA A 142 3.88 -12.88 30.82
CA ALA A 142 2.94 -11.80 30.72
C ALA A 142 1.92 -11.77 31.89
N GLU A 143 1.91 -12.79 32.76
CA GLU A 143 0.86 -13.02 33.76
C GLU A 143 -0.55 -12.89 33.15
N THR A 144 -0.77 -13.58 32.04
CA THR A 144 -2.05 -13.58 31.31
C THR A 144 -2.54 -14.99 31.01
N TYR A 145 -3.85 -15.13 30.92
CA TYR A 145 -4.53 -16.33 30.46
C TYR A 145 -5.29 -16.01 29.18
N VAL A 146 -4.92 -16.66 28.08
CA VAL A 146 -5.49 -16.42 26.76
C VAL A 146 -6.54 -17.48 26.44
N LEU A 147 -7.79 -17.07 26.43
CA LEU A 147 -8.92 -17.90 26.04
C LEU A 147 -9.11 -17.84 24.53
N SER A 148 -8.92 -18.96 23.84
CA SER A 148 -8.98 -19.02 22.37
C SER A 148 -10.30 -19.59 21.87
N TYR A 149 -10.74 -19.05 20.74
CA TYR A 149 -11.78 -19.56 19.85
C TYR A 149 -11.19 -19.60 18.42
N PRO A 150 -11.81 -20.30 17.46
CA PRO A 150 -11.40 -20.22 16.06
C PRO A 150 -11.40 -18.77 15.57
N GLY A 151 -10.21 -18.24 15.29
CA GLY A 151 -9.96 -16.91 14.78
C GLY A 151 -10.23 -15.72 15.71
N VAL A 152 -10.50 -15.96 17.00
CA VAL A 152 -10.70 -14.93 18.04
C VAL A 152 -10.09 -15.38 19.35
N ALA A 153 -9.42 -14.49 20.08
CA ALA A 153 -8.93 -14.78 21.42
C ALA A 153 -9.17 -13.63 22.38
N PHE A 154 -9.37 -13.95 23.66
CA PHE A 154 -9.52 -12.98 24.75
C PHE A 154 -8.39 -13.17 25.75
N THR A 155 -7.70 -12.10 26.07
CA THR A 155 -6.61 -12.12 27.04
C THR A 155 -7.14 -11.66 28.39
N PHE A 156 -7.02 -12.47 29.42
CA PHE A 156 -7.40 -12.12 30.80
C PHE A 156 -6.15 -11.95 31.65
N PRO A 157 -6.07 -10.92 32.52
CA PRO A 157 -5.04 -10.86 33.54
C PRO A 157 -5.13 -12.07 34.49
N MET A 158 -4.02 -12.76 34.73
CA MET A 158 -3.96 -13.95 35.58
C MET A 158 -2.61 -14.01 36.28
N ARG A 159 -2.56 -13.81 37.59
CA ARG A 159 -1.28 -13.90 38.32
C ARG A 159 -0.83 -15.34 38.45
N ARG A 160 0.48 -15.56 38.54
CA ARG A 160 1.06 -16.92 38.65
C ARG A 160 0.50 -17.75 39.81
N LYS A 161 0.17 -17.10 40.93
CA LYS A 161 -0.39 -17.74 42.12
C LYS A 161 -1.86 -18.18 41.97
N ASP A 162 -2.61 -17.55 41.07
CA ASP A 162 -4.03 -17.79 40.88
C ASP A 162 -4.27 -18.89 39.82
N TYR A 163 -3.28 -19.11 38.93
CA TYR A 163 -3.30 -20.16 37.93
C TYR A 163 -3.02 -21.56 38.51
N SER A 164 -3.76 -22.55 38.02
CA SER A 164 -3.50 -23.97 38.27
C SER A 164 -3.85 -24.80 37.04
N PRO A 165 -2.94 -25.65 36.53
CA PRO A 165 -3.20 -26.48 35.34
C PRO A 165 -4.25 -27.58 35.58
N ALA A 166 -4.62 -27.85 36.83
CA ALA A 166 -5.63 -28.84 37.19
C ALA A 166 -7.07 -28.29 37.19
N LYS A 167 -7.24 -26.97 37.04
CA LYS A 167 -8.55 -26.31 37.01
C LYS A 167 -8.95 -26.02 35.58
N ASP A 168 -10.22 -26.25 35.25
CA ASP A 168 -10.81 -25.84 33.97
C ASP A 168 -10.97 -24.31 33.88
N VAL A 169 -11.22 -23.81 32.67
CA VAL A 169 -11.41 -22.38 32.40
C VAL A 169 -12.51 -21.73 33.24
N VAL A 170 -13.63 -22.44 33.49
CA VAL A 170 -14.77 -21.90 34.25
C VAL A 170 -14.44 -21.75 35.73
N SER A 171 -13.57 -22.62 36.25
CA SER A 171 -13.05 -22.57 37.62
C SER A 171 -11.90 -21.58 37.77
N LEU A 172 -11.14 -21.32 36.70
CA LEU A 172 -10.04 -20.36 36.66
C LEU A 172 -10.54 -18.92 36.54
N LEU A 173 -11.50 -18.66 35.65
CA LEU A 173 -12.01 -17.32 35.37
C LEU A 173 -13.32 -17.06 36.13
N SER A 174 -13.34 -16.00 36.95
CA SER A 174 -14.58 -15.51 37.54
C SER A 174 -15.61 -15.20 36.44
N SER A 175 -16.89 -15.47 36.70
CA SER A 175 -17.99 -15.12 35.80
C SER A 175 -18.02 -13.62 35.42
N THR A 176 -17.48 -12.75 36.29
CA THR A 176 -17.37 -11.30 36.10
C THR A 176 -16.00 -10.85 35.61
N ALA A 177 -15.05 -11.76 35.36
CA ALA A 177 -13.74 -11.41 34.83
C ALA A 177 -13.89 -10.72 33.47
N ILE A 178 -13.14 -9.65 33.25
CA ILE A 178 -13.17 -8.86 32.02
C ILE A 178 -11.79 -9.00 31.37
N PRO A 179 -11.72 -9.30 30.06
CA PRO A 179 -10.46 -9.42 29.36
C PRO A 179 -9.79 -8.05 29.23
N SER A 180 -8.46 -8.03 29.21
CA SER A 180 -7.67 -6.84 28.91
C SER A 180 -7.65 -6.54 27.41
N SER A 181 -7.80 -7.55 26.56
CA SER A 181 -7.87 -7.37 25.12
C SER A 181 -8.60 -8.51 24.41
N MET A 182 -9.03 -8.24 23.18
CA MET A 182 -9.53 -9.24 22.24
C MET A 182 -8.71 -9.17 20.95
N ALA A 183 -8.35 -10.32 20.39
CA ALA A 183 -7.63 -10.45 19.14
C ALA A 183 -8.51 -11.13 18.09
N VAL A 184 -8.44 -10.65 16.84
CA VAL A 184 -8.99 -11.31 15.65
C VAL A 184 -7.82 -11.63 14.73
N PHE A 185 -7.68 -12.90 14.36
CA PHE A 185 -6.54 -13.45 13.64
C PHE A 185 -6.97 -14.60 12.73
N SER A 186 -6.13 -15.00 11.78
CA SER A 186 -6.36 -16.19 10.94
C SER A 186 -5.84 -17.44 11.65
N GLY A 187 -6.65 -18.49 11.73
CA GLY A 187 -6.28 -19.78 12.34
C GLY A 187 -7.27 -20.29 13.39
N ASP A 188 -7.12 -21.54 13.79
CA ASP A 188 -8.08 -22.23 14.67
C ASP A 188 -7.84 -21.98 16.16
N SER A 189 -6.61 -21.61 16.54
CA SER A 189 -6.26 -21.28 17.92
C SER A 189 -5.15 -20.23 18.00
N TRP A 190 -5.15 -19.42 19.07
CA TRP A 190 -4.14 -18.39 19.30
C TRP A 190 -2.72 -18.96 19.41
N ALA A 191 -2.59 -20.09 20.11
CA ALA A 191 -1.31 -20.74 20.37
C ALA A 191 -0.61 -21.16 19.07
N GLN A 192 -1.36 -21.70 18.10
CA GLN A 192 -0.83 -22.08 16.79
C GLN A 192 -0.66 -20.87 15.87
N ALA A 193 -1.66 -19.97 15.85
CA ALA A 193 -1.66 -18.83 14.95
C ALA A 193 -0.47 -17.90 15.20
N ARG A 194 -0.11 -17.60 16.45
CA ARG A 194 0.99 -16.67 16.76
C ARG A 194 2.36 -17.11 16.21
N GLU A 195 2.57 -18.40 15.96
CA GLU A 195 3.82 -18.93 15.43
C GLU A 195 3.97 -18.68 13.92
N THR A 196 2.85 -18.61 13.20
CA THR A 196 2.82 -18.56 11.72
C THR A 196 2.14 -17.30 11.15
N MET A 197 1.45 -16.51 11.98
CA MET A 197 0.61 -15.37 11.59
C MET A 197 1.30 -14.36 10.64
N TRP A 198 2.61 -14.16 10.82
CA TRP A 198 3.39 -13.19 10.05
C TRP A 198 3.88 -13.73 8.70
N THR A 199 3.86 -15.05 8.50
CA THR A 199 4.41 -15.72 7.31
C THR A 199 3.38 -16.54 6.54
N GLU A 200 2.25 -16.89 7.16
CA GLU A 200 1.16 -17.65 6.54
C GLU A 200 0.62 -16.92 5.29
N ILE A 201 0.24 -17.69 4.26
CA ILE A 201 -0.47 -17.13 3.11
C ILE A 201 -1.95 -17.01 3.46
N LEU A 202 -2.43 -15.78 3.66
CA LEU A 202 -3.85 -15.55 3.97
C LEU A 202 -4.73 -15.85 2.75
N PRO A 203 -5.99 -16.30 2.96
CA PRO A 203 -6.90 -16.57 1.85
C PRO A 203 -7.24 -15.28 1.07
N SER A 204 -7.62 -15.44 -0.20
CA SER A 204 -7.98 -14.31 -1.06
C SER A 204 -9.11 -13.46 -0.47
N LEU A 205 -8.94 -12.13 -0.52
CA LEU A 205 -9.95 -11.16 -0.07
C LEU A 205 -11.29 -11.33 -0.81
N LYS A 206 -11.26 -11.85 -2.05
CA LYS A 206 -12.46 -12.12 -2.86
C LYS A 206 -13.34 -13.22 -2.26
N THR A 207 -12.77 -14.09 -1.42
CA THR A 207 -13.54 -15.12 -0.71
C THR A 207 -14.33 -14.57 0.48
N PHE A 208 -14.14 -13.29 0.83
CA PHE A 208 -14.91 -12.62 1.87
C PHE A 208 -16.17 -11.98 1.28
N ALA A 209 -17.28 -12.74 1.29
CA ALA A 209 -18.56 -12.38 0.68
C ALA A 209 -19.09 -10.97 1.02
N PRO A 210 -18.92 -10.42 2.25
CA PRO A 210 -19.33 -9.05 2.54
C PRO A 210 -18.65 -7.98 1.68
N LEU A 211 -17.42 -8.23 1.19
CA LEU A 211 -16.67 -7.33 0.30
C LEU A 211 -16.85 -7.69 -1.19
N ALA A 212 -17.24 -8.92 -1.51
CA ALA A 212 -17.40 -9.42 -2.88
C ALA A 212 -18.74 -9.04 -3.54
N LYS A 213 -19.51 -8.11 -2.96
CA LYS A 213 -20.80 -7.65 -3.51
C LYS A 213 -20.57 -6.64 -4.64
N GLY A 214 -20.06 -7.11 -5.76
CA GLY A 214 -19.95 -6.38 -7.02
C GLY A 214 -19.90 -7.36 -8.18
N LYS A 215 -20.55 -7.03 -9.31
CA LYS A 215 -20.43 -7.82 -10.55
C LYS A 215 -19.09 -7.62 -11.26
N ASP A 216 -18.26 -6.70 -10.76
CA ASP A 216 -16.98 -6.36 -11.37
C ASP A 216 -15.92 -7.38 -10.97
N VAL A 217 -15.54 -8.21 -11.95
CA VAL A 217 -14.44 -9.16 -11.83
C VAL A 217 -13.14 -8.39 -12.04
N PHE A 218 -12.62 -7.79 -10.98
CA PHE A 218 -11.28 -7.20 -11.02
C PHE A 218 -10.22 -8.30 -11.13
N PRO A 219 -9.12 -8.10 -11.87
CA PRO A 219 -7.98 -9.01 -11.85
C PRO A 219 -7.47 -9.26 -10.43
N ASP A 220 -6.81 -10.39 -10.21
CA ASP A 220 -6.10 -10.63 -8.96
C ASP A 220 -4.93 -9.64 -8.82
N GLU A 221 -4.66 -9.23 -7.58
CA GLU A 221 -3.58 -8.29 -7.31
C GLU A 221 -2.21 -8.84 -7.72
N VAL A 222 -1.33 -7.96 -8.22
CA VAL A 222 0.08 -8.29 -8.43
C VAL A 222 0.78 -8.45 -7.07
N SER A 223 1.40 -9.61 -6.83
CA SER A 223 2.16 -9.92 -5.62
C SER A 223 3.66 -9.74 -5.77
N LEU A 224 4.21 -9.93 -6.97
CA LEU A 224 5.65 -9.87 -7.24
C LEU A 224 5.91 -9.44 -8.68
N VAL A 225 6.88 -8.55 -8.87
CA VAL A 225 7.42 -8.17 -10.18
C VAL A 225 8.85 -8.68 -10.32
N LYS A 226 9.09 -9.56 -11.29
CA LYS A 226 10.42 -10.05 -11.66
C LYS A 226 11.00 -9.18 -12.76
N ILE A 227 12.16 -8.59 -12.49
CA ILE A 227 12.91 -7.75 -13.44
C ILE A 227 13.95 -8.62 -14.14
N HIS A 228 13.81 -8.81 -15.45
CA HIS A 228 14.69 -9.64 -16.26
C HIS A 228 15.76 -8.84 -17.03
N GLY A 229 15.64 -7.51 -17.02
CA GLY A 229 16.51 -6.61 -17.78
C GLY A 229 16.06 -6.45 -19.24
N GLY A 230 16.71 -5.57 -20.00
CA GLY A 230 16.35 -5.32 -21.41
C GLY A 230 14.92 -4.82 -21.62
N GLY A 231 14.34 -4.12 -20.64
CA GLY A 231 12.95 -3.68 -20.66
C GLY A 231 11.89 -4.76 -20.43
N LYS A 232 12.27 -5.93 -19.90
CA LYS A 232 11.33 -7.05 -19.70
C LYS A 232 11.02 -7.26 -18.22
N LEU A 233 9.73 -7.16 -17.89
CA LEU A 233 9.18 -7.39 -16.55
C LEU A 233 8.14 -8.51 -16.60
N GLN A 234 8.15 -9.39 -15.60
CA GLN A 234 7.13 -10.43 -15.43
C GLN A 234 6.38 -10.22 -14.11
N LEU A 235 5.06 -10.07 -14.18
CA LEU A 235 4.20 -9.74 -13.06
C LEU A 235 3.40 -10.97 -12.65
N PHE A 236 3.50 -11.36 -11.37
CA PHE A 236 2.84 -12.54 -10.81
C PHE A 236 1.60 -12.13 -10.02
N ARG A 237 0.48 -12.80 -10.28
CA ARG A 237 -0.79 -12.56 -9.61
C ARG A 237 -0.84 -13.36 -8.30
N LYS A 238 -1.28 -12.72 -7.21
CA LYS A 238 -1.42 -13.39 -5.91
C LYS A 238 -2.49 -14.47 -5.96
N TRP A 239 -2.32 -15.50 -5.13
CA TRP A 239 -3.25 -16.63 -4.97
C TRP A 239 -3.46 -17.47 -6.25
N THR A 240 -2.69 -17.23 -7.30
CA THR A 240 -2.72 -17.97 -8.56
C THR A 240 -1.31 -18.29 -9.02
N ASN A 241 -1.20 -19.18 -10.00
CA ASN A 241 0.06 -19.42 -10.71
C ASN A 241 0.16 -18.59 -12.00
N ALA A 242 -0.72 -17.59 -12.18
CA ALA A 242 -0.76 -16.77 -13.37
C ALA A 242 0.29 -15.66 -13.32
N SER A 243 0.92 -15.40 -14.46
CA SER A 243 1.81 -14.26 -14.67
C SER A 243 1.65 -13.72 -16.08
N PHE A 244 1.99 -12.45 -16.28
CA PHE A 244 2.02 -11.82 -17.58
C PHE A 244 3.25 -10.92 -17.71
N TRP A 245 3.57 -10.52 -18.95
CA TRP A 245 4.77 -9.75 -19.24
C TRP A 245 4.43 -8.31 -19.60
N ILE A 246 5.23 -7.37 -19.09
CA ILE A 246 5.36 -6.03 -19.64
C ILE A 246 6.71 -5.96 -20.34
N MET A 247 6.67 -5.82 -21.65
CA MET A 247 7.81 -5.55 -22.53
C MET A 247 7.81 -4.06 -22.88
N LEU A 248 8.80 -3.33 -22.36
CA LEU A 248 8.96 -1.90 -22.62
C LEU A 248 9.27 -1.65 -24.09
N GLY A 249 8.71 -0.58 -24.65
CA GLY A 249 8.75 -0.26 -26.08
C GLY A 249 7.72 -1.00 -26.93
N GLU A 250 6.96 -1.95 -26.36
CA GLU A 250 6.07 -2.83 -27.12
C GLU A 250 4.68 -2.99 -26.51
N THR A 251 4.58 -3.12 -25.20
CA THR A 251 3.30 -3.38 -24.51
C THR A 251 2.39 -2.18 -24.63
N THR A 252 1.16 -2.38 -25.10
CA THR A 252 0.28 -1.26 -25.46
C THR A 252 -0.66 -0.90 -24.30
N PRO A 253 -1.21 0.32 -24.28
CA PRO A 253 -2.19 0.71 -23.27
C PRO A 253 -3.39 -0.24 -23.15
N GLN A 254 -3.88 -0.75 -24.29
CA GLN A 254 -4.99 -1.71 -24.31
C GLN A 254 -4.59 -3.04 -23.66
N GLN A 255 -3.36 -3.52 -23.86
CA GLN A 255 -2.87 -4.73 -23.20
C GLN A 255 -2.71 -4.52 -21.69
N LEU A 256 -2.20 -3.34 -21.28
CA LEU A 256 -2.13 -2.98 -19.86
C LEU A 256 -3.53 -3.03 -19.22
N VAL A 257 -4.52 -2.39 -19.84
CA VAL A 257 -5.90 -2.38 -19.31
C VAL A 257 -6.55 -3.76 -19.34
N ALA A 258 -6.27 -4.59 -20.34
CA ALA A 258 -6.78 -5.95 -20.40
C ALA A 258 -6.23 -6.83 -19.26
N GLU A 259 -4.95 -6.66 -18.89
CA GLU A 259 -4.30 -7.44 -17.85
C GLU A 259 -4.54 -6.91 -16.43
N LEU A 260 -4.49 -5.58 -16.26
CA LEU A 260 -4.53 -4.91 -14.95
C LEU A 260 -5.88 -4.29 -14.61
N GLY A 261 -6.79 -4.17 -15.58
CA GLY A 261 -7.95 -3.30 -15.46
C GLY A 261 -7.60 -1.83 -15.73
N PRO A 262 -8.58 -0.91 -15.64
CA PRO A 262 -8.33 0.51 -15.83
C PRO A 262 -7.37 1.05 -14.74
N PRO A 263 -6.50 2.03 -15.07
CA PRO A 263 -5.68 2.69 -14.07
C PRO A 263 -6.53 3.49 -13.08
N ASP A 264 -6.06 3.60 -11.84
CA ASP A 264 -6.73 4.37 -10.78
C ASP A 264 -6.73 5.88 -11.11
N ALA A 265 -5.68 6.35 -11.79
CA ALA A 265 -5.60 7.72 -12.30
C ALA A 265 -4.69 7.79 -13.54
N ILE A 266 -4.99 8.73 -14.45
CA ILE A 266 -4.15 9.04 -15.60
C ILE A 266 -3.57 10.44 -15.43
N TYR A 267 -2.24 10.54 -15.41
CA TYR A 267 -1.54 11.82 -15.35
C TYR A 267 -0.89 12.13 -16.70
N ARG A 268 -1.31 13.21 -17.36
CA ARG A 268 -0.73 13.64 -18.64
C ARG A 268 0.48 14.52 -18.38
N LYS A 269 1.59 14.22 -19.05
CA LYS A 269 2.81 15.01 -18.88
C LYS A 269 2.67 16.31 -19.67
N ASN A 270 2.37 17.41 -18.99
CA ASN A 270 2.43 18.72 -19.61
C ASN A 270 3.91 19.12 -19.76
N ASP A 271 4.34 19.40 -20.99
CA ASP A 271 5.73 19.75 -21.29
C ASP A 271 6.07 21.14 -20.72
N GLN A 272 6.57 21.18 -19.48
CA GLN A 272 7.00 22.42 -18.84
C GLN A 272 8.31 22.99 -19.40
N ARG A 273 8.93 22.37 -20.43
CA ARG A 273 10.16 22.90 -21.05
C ARG A 273 9.98 24.35 -21.52
N MET A 274 8.79 24.72 -22.01
CA MET A 274 8.49 26.11 -22.41
C MET A 274 8.43 27.10 -21.23
N TYR A 275 8.18 26.63 -20.00
CA TYR A 275 8.12 27.49 -18.81
C TYR A 275 9.51 27.98 -18.38
N ILE A 276 10.51 27.10 -18.43
CA ILE A 276 11.91 27.44 -18.12
C ILE A 276 12.48 28.42 -19.15
N HIS A 277 12.09 28.29 -20.43
CA HIS A 277 12.46 29.24 -21.48
C HIS A 277 11.75 30.59 -21.34
N LYS A 278 10.49 30.63 -20.88
CA LYS A 278 9.78 31.88 -20.57
C LYS A 278 10.43 32.66 -19.42
N LEU A 279 10.89 31.98 -18.37
CA LEU A 279 11.61 32.62 -17.25
C LEU A 279 12.97 33.20 -17.69
N ARG A 280 13.72 32.48 -18.54
CA ARG A 280 14.98 32.99 -19.10
C ARG A 280 14.80 34.11 -20.13
N ALA A 281 13.72 34.09 -20.91
CA ALA A 281 13.38 35.16 -21.84
C ALA A 281 12.94 36.43 -21.10
N ALA A 282 12.13 36.29 -20.03
CA ALA A 282 11.70 37.39 -19.18
C ALA A 282 12.88 38.05 -18.43
N SER A 283 13.93 37.30 -18.08
CA SER A 283 15.13 37.88 -17.45
C SER A 283 16.00 38.73 -18.40
N ASN A 284 15.81 38.63 -19.73
CA ASN A 284 16.59 39.39 -20.72
C ASN A 284 15.86 40.63 -21.28
N THR A 285 14.60 40.84 -20.93
CA THR A 285 13.84 42.04 -21.31
C THR A 285 13.60 42.91 -20.09
N MET A 286 14.23 44.09 -20.05
CA MET A 286 13.98 45.18 -19.09
C MET A 286 12.60 45.82 -19.33
N ALA A 287 11.53 45.03 -19.24
CA ALA A 287 10.15 45.51 -19.27
C ALA A 287 9.44 45.01 -18.01
N ARG A 288 9.11 45.93 -17.11
CA ARG A 288 8.22 45.65 -15.96
C ARG A 288 6.85 45.23 -16.50
N PRO A 289 6.31 44.05 -16.15
CA PRO A 289 4.93 43.75 -16.47
C PRO A 289 4.01 44.54 -15.53
N SER A 290 2.98 45.15 -16.10
CA SER A 290 1.89 45.79 -15.37
C SER A 290 1.00 44.71 -14.74
N GLY A 291 0.54 44.91 -13.52
CA GLY A 291 -0.03 43.91 -12.62
C GLY A 291 -1.43 43.36 -12.97
N ASN A 292 -1.75 43.16 -14.26
CA ASN A 292 -3.08 42.69 -14.69
C ASN A 292 -3.08 41.41 -15.55
N ASP A 293 -1.93 40.83 -15.89
CA ASP A 293 -1.84 39.59 -16.71
C ASP A 293 -1.64 38.30 -15.90
N LEU A 294 -1.77 38.36 -14.56
CA LEU A 294 -1.72 37.19 -13.69
C LEU A 294 -3.13 36.83 -13.18
N LYS A 295 -4.05 36.54 -14.09
CA LYS A 295 -5.23 35.72 -13.74
C LYS A 295 -4.92 34.28 -14.11
N ARG A 296 -4.66 33.46 -13.08
CA ARG A 296 -4.79 32.00 -13.17
C ARG A 296 -6.18 31.71 -13.70
N GLN A 297 -6.26 31.13 -14.89
CA GLN A 297 -7.48 30.51 -15.38
C GLN A 297 -7.46 29.09 -14.83
N ASP A 298 -7.86 28.98 -13.56
CA ASP A 298 -8.38 27.74 -12.99
C ASP A 298 -9.74 27.51 -13.64
N ASP A 299 -9.81 26.53 -14.53
CA ASP A 299 -11.02 25.75 -14.80
C ASP A 299 -10.58 24.55 -15.63
N LEU A 300 -10.74 23.36 -15.07
CA LEU A 300 -11.15 22.11 -15.72
C LEU A 300 -11.03 20.99 -14.66
N THR A 301 -12.03 20.99 -13.78
CA THR A 301 -12.53 19.77 -13.17
C THR A 301 -13.27 19.01 -14.26
N ASP A 302 -12.86 17.79 -14.58
CA ASP A 302 -13.76 16.85 -15.25
C ASP A 302 -13.59 15.45 -14.66
N THR A 303 -14.44 15.22 -13.67
CA THR A 303 -14.76 13.92 -13.08
C THR A 303 -16.22 13.64 -13.43
N ASP A 304 -16.46 12.40 -13.86
CA ASP A 304 -17.76 11.72 -13.92
C ASP A 304 -18.69 12.12 -15.08
N GLN A 305 -18.74 11.24 -16.08
CA GLN A 305 -19.86 11.15 -17.00
C GLN A 305 -20.29 9.68 -17.09
N SER A 306 -21.03 9.20 -16.07
CA SER A 306 -21.93 8.06 -16.26
C SER A 306 -23.35 8.35 -15.77
N SER A 307 -24.25 8.41 -16.75
CA SER A 307 -25.71 8.17 -16.72
C SER A 307 -26.65 9.13 -15.97
N HIS A 308 -27.45 9.89 -16.73
CA HIS A 308 -28.91 9.98 -16.56
C HIS A 308 -29.59 10.40 -17.91
N PRO A 309 -30.89 10.09 -18.12
CA PRO A 309 -31.49 9.84 -19.44
C PRO A 309 -32.06 11.09 -20.14
N ALA A 310 -32.40 10.87 -21.41
CA ALA A 310 -32.95 11.78 -22.39
C ALA A 310 -34.13 12.66 -21.91
N SER A 311 -34.07 13.94 -22.29
CA SER A 311 -35.25 14.73 -22.64
C SER A 311 -34.86 15.74 -23.71
N ASP A 312 -35.61 15.71 -24.80
CA ASP A 312 -35.51 16.54 -25.99
C ASP A 312 -35.68 18.03 -25.68
N ASP A 313 -34.86 18.89 -26.27
CA ASP A 313 -35.37 20.06 -26.97
C ASP A 313 -34.32 20.64 -27.93
N TYR A 314 -34.80 20.97 -29.13
CA TYR A 314 -34.04 21.52 -30.24
C TYR A 314 -33.91 23.04 -30.05
N ASP A 315 -32.71 23.61 -30.22
CA ASP A 315 -32.59 24.80 -31.05
C ASP A 315 -31.20 24.95 -31.67
N SER A 316 -31.23 25.33 -32.95
CA SER A 316 -30.11 25.40 -33.87
C SER A 316 -29.48 26.79 -33.79
N ASN A 317 -28.18 26.87 -33.51
CA ASN A 317 -27.37 27.91 -34.10
C ASN A 317 -25.94 27.41 -34.35
N ASP A 318 -25.64 27.33 -35.64
CA ASP A 318 -24.42 26.85 -36.26
C ASP A 318 -23.43 28.02 -36.35
N GLU A 319 -22.45 28.05 -35.45
CA GLU A 319 -21.19 28.78 -35.62
C GLU A 319 -20.11 27.85 -35.04
N ALA A 320 -19.62 26.94 -35.89
CA ALA A 320 -18.44 26.14 -35.62
C ALA A 320 -17.23 27.06 -35.45
N VAL A 321 -16.99 27.51 -34.22
CA VAL A 321 -15.68 27.96 -33.80
C VAL A 321 -14.83 26.70 -33.73
N GLU A 322 -14.18 26.37 -34.84
CA GLU A 322 -12.99 25.51 -34.85
C GLU A 322 -11.95 26.19 -33.96
N ASP A 323 -12.04 25.97 -32.65
CA ASP A 323 -10.98 26.33 -31.74
C ASP A 323 -9.81 25.41 -32.05
N SER A 324 -8.91 25.95 -32.86
CA SER A 324 -7.61 25.41 -33.22
C SER A 324 -6.70 25.36 -31.98
N THR A 325 -7.09 24.60 -30.95
CA THR A 325 -6.27 24.20 -29.80
C THR A 325 -5.66 22.82 -30.04
N VAL A 326 -5.28 22.52 -31.28
CA VAL A 326 -4.36 21.41 -31.63
C VAL A 326 -2.92 21.84 -31.35
N ALA A 327 -2.65 22.31 -30.13
CA ALA A 327 -1.32 22.66 -29.67
C ALA A 327 -0.74 21.52 -28.83
N ASN A 328 -0.15 20.52 -29.52
CA ASN A 328 0.82 19.54 -29.01
C ASN A 328 0.61 19.04 -27.56
N VAL A 329 -0.38 18.18 -27.34
CA VAL A 329 -0.31 17.23 -26.22
C VAL A 329 0.53 16.06 -26.72
N SER A 330 1.70 15.82 -26.13
CA SER A 330 2.68 14.80 -26.57
C SER A 330 2.17 13.34 -26.54
N GLY A 331 0.88 13.11 -26.26
CA GLY A 331 0.29 11.78 -26.04
C GLY A 331 0.83 11.05 -24.81
N GLU A 332 1.88 11.57 -24.16
CA GLU A 332 2.55 10.93 -23.04
C GLU A 332 1.74 11.05 -21.74
N CYS A 333 1.51 9.93 -21.09
CA CYS A 333 0.82 9.90 -19.81
C CYS A 333 1.28 8.75 -18.93
N PHE A 334 1.15 8.94 -17.63
CA PHE A 334 1.31 7.89 -16.63
C PHE A 334 -0.03 7.26 -16.32
N TYR A 335 -0.07 5.93 -16.40
CA TYR A 335 -1.13 5.10 -15.86
C TYR A 335 -0.73 4.74 -14.43
N ASN A 336 -1.43 5.30 -13.45
CA ASN A 336 -1.12 5.10 -12.04
C ASN A 336 -1.99 3.97 -11.49
N TYR A 337 -1.35 2.94 -10.95
CA TYR A 337 -2.03 1.83 -10.29
C TYR A 337 -1.68 1.84 -8.80
N PHE A 338 -2.30 2.74 -8.04
CA PHE A 338 -2.09 2.93 -6.60
C PHE A 338 -2.29 1.62 -5.83
N TYR A 339 -3.30 0.82 -6.19
CA TYR A 339 -3.58 -0.46 -5.52
C TYR A 339 -2.70 -1.62 -5.99
N HIS A 340 -2.01 -1.50 -7.14
CA HIS A 340 -0.99 -2.47 -7.54
C HIS A 340 0.42 -2.08 -7.06
N GLY A 341 0.64 -0.80 -6.76
CA GLY A 341 1.90 -0.29 -6.24
C GLY A 341 2.90 0.16 -7.29
N PHE A 342 2.45 0.43 -8.53
CA PHE A 342 3.32 0.88 -9.60
C PHE A 342 2.63 1.83 -10.58
N ASP A 343 3.43 2.61 -11.29
CA ASP A 343 2.99 3.49 -12.37
C ASP A 343 3.65 3.05 -13.68
N VAL A 344 2.94 3.21 -14.80
CA VAL A 344 3.44 2.89 -16.14
C VAL A 344 3.42 4.14 -16.99
N LEU A 345 4.59 4.57 -17.50
CA LEU A 345 4.65 5.62 -18.51
C LEU A 345 4.28 5.04 -19.86
N VAL A 346 3.22 5.59 -20.45
CA VAL A 346 2.79 5.36 -21.81
C VAL A 346 3.28 6.53 -22.67
N SER A 347 4.16 6.26 -23.63
CA SER A 347 4.73 7.27 -24.53
C SER A 347 4.99 6.68 -25.92
N THR A 348 5.54 7.49 -26.82
CA THR A 348 6.07 6.99 -28.10
C THR A 348 7.16 5.94 -27.85
N PRO A 349 7.32 4.94 -28.75
CA PRO A 349 8.26 3.85 -28.53
C PRO A 349 9.69 4.33 -28.42
N THR A 350 10.36 3.95 -27.33
CA THR A 350 11.79 4.17 -27.11
C THR A 350 12.50 2.82 -27.02
N THR A 351 13.70 2.72 -27.59
CA THR A 351 14.52 1.51 -27.45
C THR A 351 14.83 1.27 -25.98
N PRO A 352 14.48 0.09 -25.42
CA PRO A 352 14.81 -0.25 -24.04
C PRO A 352 16.31 -0.29 -23.79
N SER A 353 16.70 -0.32 -22.51
CA SER A 353 18.09 -0.55 -22.15
C SER A 353 18.64 -1.86 -22.74
N ARG A 354 19.96 -1.96 -22.85
CA ARG A 354 20.61 -3.24 -23.18
C ARG A 354 20.27 -4.32 -22.12
N PRO A 355 20.25 -5.61 -22.51
CA PRO A 355 20.17 -6.70 -21.53
C PRO A 355 21.43 -6.75 -20.66
N PRO A 356 21.32 -7.30 -19.44
CA PRO A 356 22.47 -7.51 -18.57
C PRO A 356 23.45 -8.54 -19.20
N PRO A 357 24.77 -8.40 -18.98
CA PRO A 357 25.77 -9.26 -19.64
C PRO A 357 25.56 -10.75 -19.41
N SER A 358 25.06 -11.16 -18.23
CA SER A 358 24.75 -12.56 -17.93
C SER A 358 23.54 -13.13 -18.69
N GLN A 359 22.70 -12.29 -19.28
CA GLN A 359 21.45 -12.68 -19.94
C GLN A 359 21.47 -12.46 -21.46
N ASP A 360 22.58 -12.01 -22.03
CA ASP A 360 22.67 -11.78 -23.47
C ASP A 360 22.47 -13.09 -24.23
N GLY A 361 21.40 -13.15 -25.05
CA GLY A 361 21.00 -14.37 -25.78
C GLY A 361 20.30 -15.46 -24.94
N ASN A 362 19.77 -15.17 -23.75
CA ASN A 362 19.06 -16.18 -22.95
C ASN A 362 17.74 -16.62 -23.62
N PRO A 363 17.58 -17.91 -23.99
CA PRO A 363 16.38 -18.41 -24.67
C PRO A 363 15.14 -18.48 -23.77
N ASN A 364 15.28 -18.37 -22.45
CA ASN A 364 14.16 -18.49 -21.50
C ASN A 364 13.33 -17.21 -21.37
N ILE A 365 13.79 -16.10 -21.96
CA ILE A 365 13.09 -14.82 -21.91
C ILE A 365 12.28 -14.66 -23.20
N PRO A 366 10.94 -14.51 -23.13
CA PRO A 366 10.12 -14.36 -24.32
C PRO A 366 10.62 -13.21 -25.20
N GLU A 367 10.63 -13.46 -26.50
CA GLU A 367 10.70 -12.42 -27.51
C GLU A 367 9.31 -12.21 -28.09
N PRO A 368 8.94 -10.96 -28.37
CA PRO A 368 7.68 -10.66 -29.05
C PRO A 368 7.65 -11.37 -30.42
N PRO A 369 6.54 -12.03 -30.77
CA PRO A 369 6.42 -12.67 -32.08
C PRO A 369 6.40 -11.64 -33.23
N PHE A 370 5.99 -10.40 -32.94
CA PHE A 370 5.93 -9.30 -33.90
C PHE A 370 6.27 -7.96 -33.22
N ARG A 371 7.23 -7.21 -33.77
CA ARG A 371 7.48 -5.83 -33.36
C ARG A 371 6.59 -4.88 -34.15
N SER A 372 5.73 -4.15 -33.45
CA SER A 372 4.91 -3.10 -34.07
C SER A 372 5.81 -2.00 -34.64
N THR A 373 5.72 -1.73 -35.94
CA THR A 373 6.57 -0.75 -36.65
C THR A 373 5.98 0.66 -36.69
N HIS A 374 4.80 0.88 -36.12
CA HIS A 374 4.16 2.20 -36.09
C HIS A 374 4.81 3.10 -35.03
N ALA A 375 5.56 4.10 -35.48
CA ALA A 375 6.28 5.05 -34.61
C ALA A 375 5.35 5.88 -33.70
N ASP A 376 4.10 6.10 -34.12
CA ASP A 376 3.14 6.93 -33.38
C ASP A 376 2.29 6.14 -32.37
N ARG A 377 2.47 4.82 -32.30
CA ARG A 377 1.69 3.98 -31.37
C ARG A 377 2.27 4.11 -29.97
N LEU A 378 1.46 4.59 -29.04
CA LEU A 378 1.84 4.65 -27.64
C LEU A 378 2.04 3.25 -27.05
N VAL A 379 3.11 3.11 -26.26
CA VAL A 379 3.53 1.87 -25.59
C VAL A 379 4.06 2.18 -24.19
N ALA A 380 4.08 1.18 -23.32
CA ALA A 380 4.75 1.25 -22.04
C ALA A 380 6.25 1.45 -22.28
N THR A 381 6.84 2.54 -21.80
CA THR A 381 8.27 2.82 -21.92
C THR A 381 9.00 2.85 -20.60
N LYS A 382 8.27 3.04 -19.49
CA LYS A 382 8.83 2.98 -18.14
C LYS A 382 7.84 2.38 -17.14
N VAL A 383 8.34 1.70 -16.14
CA VAL A 383 7.56 1.25 -14.97
C VAL A 383 8.23 1.74 -13.70
N ILE A 384 7.49 2.37 -12.79
CA ILE A 384 7.96 2.81 -11.48
C ILE A 384 7.33 1.91 -10.42
N LEU A 385 8.14 1.11 -9.73
CA LEU A 385 7.72 0.20 -8.66
C LEU A 385 7.90 0.89 -7.30
N HIS A 386 6.82 1.06 -6.55
CA HIS A 386 6.85 1.79 -5.27
C HIS A 386 6.98 0.85 -4.07
N GLY A 387 7.90 1.16 -3.16
CA GLY A 387 8.18 0.36 -1.97
C GLY A 387 7.23 0.60 -0.79
N ASN A 388 6.50 1.74 -0.78
CA ASN A 388 5.62 2.16 0.31
C ASN A 388 6.27 2.03 1.71
N VAL A 389 7.51 2.47 1.85
CA VAL A 389 8.29 2.31 3.09
C VAL A 389 7.79 3.29 4.16
N PRO A 390 7.41 2.85 5.37
CA PRO A 390 7.05 3.75 6.46
C PRO A 390 8.12 4.81 6.73
N GLY A 391 7.69 6.06 6.93
CA GLY A 391 8.58 7.21 7.13
C GLY A 391 9.10 7.84 5.83
N SER A 392 8.95 7.19 4.69
CA SER A 392 9.29 7.80 3.40
C SER A 392 8.27 8.89 3.01
N TYR A 393 8.73 9.88 2.23
CA TYR A 393 7.87 10.94 1.72
C TYR A 393 6.65 10.43 0.91
N PRO A 394 6.77 9.44 0.00
CA PRO A 394 5.62 8.89 -0.73
C PRO A 394 4.83 7.84 0.06
N PHE A 395 5.07 7.68 1.37
CA PHE A 395 4.37 6.68 2.17
C PHE A 395 2.84 6.85 2.09
N ASN A 396 2.17 5.72 1.90
CA ASN A 396 0.74 5.57 1.72
C ASN A 396 0.15 6.22 0.46
N ARG A 397 0.97 6.64 -0.53
CA ARG A 397 0.47 7.06 -1.85
C ARG A 397 0.13 5.86 -2.74
N HIS A 398 0.95 4.83 -2.65
CA HIS A 398 0.78 3.57 -3.36
C HIS A 398 0.85 2.43 -2.37
N ARG A 399 0.23 1.30 -2.72
CA ARG A 399 0.53 0.02 -2.08
C ARG A 399 1.99 -0.35 -2.31
N ARG A 400 2.58 -1.10 -1.37
CA ARG A 400 3.88 -1.73 -1.58
C ARG A 400 3.86 -2.72 -2.75
N CYS A 401 4.72 -2.50 -3.72
CA CYS A 401 5.05 -3.46 -4.77
C CYS A 401 6.33 -4.21 -4.41
N ARG A 402 6.26 -5.55 -4.35
CA ARG A 402 7.44 -6.40 -4.17
C ARG A 402 8.07 -6.69 -5.52
N TRP A 403 9.39 -6.74 -5.55
CA TRP A 403 10.15 -7.01 -6.77
C TRP A 403 11.41 -7.82 -6.50
N GLU A 404 11.89 -8.52 -7.52
CA GLU A 404 13.20 -9.18 -7.54
C GLU A 404 13.90 -8.92 -8.88
N ILE A 405 15.22 -8.93 -8.88
CA ILE A 405 16.05 -8.80 -10.07
C ILE A 405 16.56 -10.19 -10.42
N SER A 406 15.86 -10.85 -11.34
CA SER A 406 16.00 -12.30 -11.57
C SER A 406 17.38 -12.74 -12.09
N TYR A 407 18.14 -11.81 -12.67
CA TYR A 407 19.51 -12.05 -13.13
C TYR A 407 20.59 -11.81 -12.06
N LEU A 408 20.23 -11.37 -10.85
CA LEU A 408 21.16 -11.18 -9.73
C LEU A 408 21.01 -12.29 -8.68
N GLN A 409 21.36 -13.51 -9.08
CA GLN A 409 21.36 -14.69 -8.21
C GLN A 409 22.73 -14.92 -7.61
N GLU A 410 22.79 -15.29 -6.34
CA GLU A 410 24.02 -15.84 -5.76
C GLU A 410 24.32 -17.22 -6.37
N PRO A 411 25.60 -17.55 -6.64
CA PRO A 411 25.98 -18.92 -6.90
C PRO A 411 25.59 -19.79 -5.69
N PRO A 412 25.05 -21.01 -5.90
CA PRO A 412 24.63 -21.86 -4.79
C PRO A 412 25.83 -22.16 -3.89
N ASP A 413 25.73 -21.76 -2.62
CA ASP A 413 26.73 -22.11 -1.62
C ASP A 413 26.77 -23.64 -1.48
N ALA A 414 27.93 -24.25 -1.72
CA ALA A 414 28.12 -25.69 -1.66
C ALA A 414 27.83 -26.31 -0.27
N ALA A 415 27.67 -25.46 0.76
CA ALA A 415 27.37 -25.85 2.14
C ALA A 415 25.89 -25.64 2.55
N ALA A 416 25.08 -24.94 1.76
CA ALA A 416 23.68 -24.63 2.08
C ALA A 416 22.76 -24.89 0.88
N ALA A 417 22.52 -26.17 0.60
CA ALA A 417 21.61 -26.61 -0.44
C ALA A 417 20.15 -26.32 -0.09
N THR A 418 19.67 -25.05 -0.09
CA THR A 418 18.22 -24.77 -0.28
C THR A 418 17.78 -23.34 -0.62
N THR A 419 18.61 -22.29 -0.61
CA THR A 419 18.11 -20.93 -0.93
C THR A 419 19.08 -20.11 -1.78
N THR A 420 18.82 -20.05 -3.09
CA THR A 420 19.42 -19.05 -3.98
C THR A 420 18.85 -17.67 -3.64
N THR A 421 19.62 -16.82 -2.96
CA THR A 421 19.16 -15.48 -2.59
C THR A 421 19.20 -14.56 -3.81
N THR A 422 18.04 -14.31 -4.41
CA THR A 422 17.88 -13.33 -5.51
C THR A 422 17.75 -11.93 -4.91
N ALA A 423 18.40 -10.93 -5.51
CA ALA A 423 18.26 -9.53 -5.09
C ALA A 423 16.79 -9.08 -5.17
N ASN A 424 16.24 -8.56 -4.06
CA ASN A 424 14.81 -8.29 -3.92
C ASN A 424 14.52 -7.00 -3.13
N SER A 425 13.24 -6.63 -3.08
CA SER A 425 12.75 -5.40 -2.45
C SER A 425 12.96 -5.30 -0.93
N GLU A 426 13.26 -6.40 -0.25
CA GLU A 426 13.50 -6.46 1.19
C GLU A 426 15.01 -6.37 1.55
N MET A 427 15.89 -6.41 0.55
CA MET A 427 17.33 -6.33 0.71
C MET A 427 17.79 -4.86 0.83
N PRO A 428 18.72 -4.53 1.73
CA PRO A 428 19.35 -3.21 1.77
C PRO A 428 20.03 -2.87 0.44
N PHE A 429 19.89 -1.63 -0.01
CA PHE A 429 20.45 -1.17 -1.28
C PHE A 429 21.97 -1.40 -1.42
N PRO A 430 22.83 -1.22 -0.40
CA PRO A 430 24.26 -1.48 -0.56
C PRO A 430 24.60 -2.90 -1.04
N GLU A 431 23.82 -3.90 -0.63
CA GLU A 431 23.98 -5.29 -1.08
C GLU A 431 23.55 -5.45 -2.54
N ILE A 432 22.42 -4.83 -2.91
CA ILE A 432 21.92 -4.80 -4.30
C ILE A 432 22.92 -4.09 -5.21
N GLU A 433 23.47 -2.96 -4.75
CA GLU A 433 24.46 -2.13 -5.43
C GLU A 433 25.73 -2.93 -5.73
N ALA A 434 26.25 -3.68 -4.76
CA ALA A 434 27.43 -4.52 -4.94
C ALA A 434 27.23 -5.57 -6.05
N ARG A 435 26.06 -6.24 -6.06
CA ARG A 435 25.71 -7.23 -7.10
C ARG A 435 25.57 -6.60 -8.48
N LEU A 436 24.90 -5.44 -8.57
CA LEU A 436 24.76 -4.70 -9.82
C LEU A 436 26.10 -4.20 -10.34
N ARG A 437 27.00 -3.73 -9.46
CA ARG A 437 28.35 -3.29 -9.85
C ARG A 437 29.14 -4.43 -10.49
N GLU A 438 29.05 -5.64 -9.95
CA GLU A 438 29.73 -6.80 -10.52
C GLU A 438 29.10 -7.22 -11.86
N GLU A 439 27.77 -7.33 -11.92
CA GLU A 439 27.04 -7.71 -13.14
C GLU A 439 27.35 -6.79 -14.33
N TRP A 440 27.41 -5.47 -14.08
CA TRP A 440 27.64 -4.47 -15.12
C TRP A 440 29.11 -4.07 -15.27
N LYS A 441 30.05 -4.75 -14.61
CA LYS A 441 31.46 -4.35 -14.62
C LYS A 441 32.07 -4.35 -16.03
N SER A 442 31.70 -5.35 -16.84
CA SER A 442 32.26 -5.57 -18.19
C SER A 442 31.89 -4.50 -19.21
N ILE A 443 30.84 -3.69 -18.96
CA ILE A 443 30.39 -2.66 -19.90
C ILE A 443 31.13 -1.32 -19.73
N TYR A 444 31.91 -1.16 -18.67
CA TYR A 444 32.67 0.06 -18.40
C TYR A 444 34.15 -0.13 -18.76
N PRO A 445 34.78 0.85 -19.45
CA PRO A 445 36.21 0.81 -19.77
C PRO A 445 37.13 0.77 -18.54
N SER A 446 36.69 1.35 -17.42
CA SER A 446 37.46 1.39 -16.17
C SER A 446 36.55 1.45 -14.93
N GLU A 447 37.09 1.03 -13.79
CA GLU A 447 36.37 1.11 -12.51
C GLU A 447 36.08 2.58 -12.09
N ALA A 448 36.98 3.51 -12.43
CA ALA A 448 36.78 4.92 -12.15
C ALA A 448 35.57 5.49 -12.90
N GLU A 449 35.42 5.14 -14.19
CA GLU A 449 34.26 5.54 -14.99
C GLU A 449 32.97 4.89 -14.49
N ALA A 450 33.02 3.60 -14.11
CA ALA A 450 31.87 2.91 -13.51
C ALA A 450 31.41 3.62 -12.23
N ARG A 451 32.33 3.95 -11.33
CA ARG A 451 32.04 4.70 -10.09
C ARG A 451 31.47 6.09 -10.37
N GLN A 452 31.95 6.78 -11.39
CA GLN A 452 31.43 8.10 -11.76
C GLN A 452 30.00 8.02 -12.31
N LYS A 453 29.70 7.05 -13.19
CA LYS A 453 28.37 6.85 -13.78
C LYS A 453 27.34 6.31 -12.80
N GLN A 454 27.78 5.56 -11.80
CA GLN A 454 26.93 4.97 -10.75
C GLN A 454 26.94 5.78 -9.45
N ARG A 455 27.41 7.04 -9.50
CA ARG A 455 27.45 7.92 -8.33
C ARG A 455 26.02 8.31 -7.94
N GLY A 456 25.72 8.22 -6.64
CA GLY A 456 24.45 8.67 -6.08
C GLY A 456 24.21 10.17 -6.26
N MET A 457 23.02 10.54 -6.71
CA MET A 457 22.55 11.92 -6.81
C MET A 457 21.52 12.20 -5.71
N VAL A 458 21.82 13.15 -4.82
CA VAL A 458 20.95 13.48 -3.68
C VAL A 458 19.75 14.30 -4.16
N LEU A 459 18.55 13.89 -3.76
CA LEU A 459 17.28 14.56 -4.01
C LEU A 459 16.65 14.99 -2.69
N ASN A 460 16.17 16.23 -2.60
CA ASN A 460 15.46 16.73 -1.41
C ASN A 460 13.97 16.89 -1.72
N ARG A 461 13.10 16.04 -1.17
CA ARG A 461 11.66 16.11 -1.44
C ARG A 461 10.90 17.13 -0.59
N GLY A 462 11.53 17.71 0.43
CA GLY A 462 10.91 18.68 1.33
C GLY A 462 10.88 20.11 0.79
N TRP A 463 11.63 20.40 -0.26
CA TRP A 463 11.61 21.70 -0.94
C TRP A 463 10.71 21.54 -2.17
N GLY A 464 9.52 22.14 -2.13
CA GLY A 464 8.45 21.97 -3.13
C GLY A 464 8.77 22.41 -4.56
N ASP A 465 10.05 22.59 -4.90
CA ASP A 465 10.59 23.03 -6.18
C ASP A 465 11.75 22.12 -6.64
N SER A 466 11.96 20.97 -5.99
CA SER A 466 12.92 19.97 -6.43
C SER A 466 12.48 19.38 -7.77
N PRO A 467 13.32 19.43 -8.82
CA PRO A 467 13.00 18.92 -10.15
C PRO A 467 12.44 17.52 -10.03
N GLY A 468 11.17 17.40 -10.39
CA GLY A 468 10.38 16.23 -10.14
C GLY A 468 10.94 15.06 -10.94
N SER A 469 11.39 14.01 -10.29
CA SER A 469 11.42 12.69 -10.91
C SER A 469 11.14 11.61 -9.87
N SER A 470 9.86 11.30 -9.75
CA SER A 470 9.26 9.97 -9.45
C SER A 470 7.73 10.02 -9.73
N CYS A 471 7.42 10.76 -10.80
CA CYS A 471 6.23 10.90 -11.66
C CYS A 471 6.52 12.09 -12.63
N GLU A 472 7.66 12.78 -12.52
CA GLU A 472 7.90 14.07 -11.85
C GLU A 472 7.22 14.40 -10.48
N LEU A 473 6.76 13.37 -9.74
CA LEU A 473 6.21 13.29 -8.37
C LEU A 473 5.07 14.23 -7.96
N LEU A 474 3.82 13.78 -8.15
CA LEU A 474 2.66 14.01 -7.26
C LEU A 474 2.77 15.25 -6.35
N GLY A 475 2.55 16.41 -6.96
CA GLY A 475 2.57 17.75 -6.38
C GLY A 475 1.60 18.65 -7.14
N GLY A 476 0.33 18.40 -6.90
CA GLY A 476 -0.80 19.15 -7.44
C GLY A 476 -2.04 18.45 -6.92
N TRP A 477 -2.31 18.63 -5.62
CA TRP A 477 -3.58 18.45 -4.91
C TRP A 477 -3.31 18.90 -3.45
N GLU A 478 -2.90 20.16 -3.31
CA GLU A 478 -3.11 20.93 -2.09
C GLU A 478 -3.88 22.19 -2.49
N GLU A 479 -5.18 22.02 -2.74
CA GLU A 479 -6.13 23.09 -2.44
C GLU A 479 -7.52 22.50 -2.19
N SER A 480 -7.70 21.95 -0.97
CA SER A 480 -8.93 22.04 -0.17
C SER A 480 -8.82 21.14 1.05
N GLY A 481 -8.14 21.63 2.09
CA GLY A 481 -8.05 20.94 3.37
C GLY A 481 -7.08 21.67 4.28
N GLY A 482 -7.63 22.56 5.12
CA GLY A 482 -6.94 23.49 6.01
C GLY A 482 -5.57 23.08 6.54
N THR A 483 -4.67 24.06 6.56
CA THR A 483 -3.45 24.09 7.36
C THR A 483 -3.68 23.44 8.73
N ASN A 484 -3.14 22.23 8.93
CA ASN A 484 -3.05 21.60 10.24
C ASN A 484 -1.90 22.26 11.02
N PRO A 485 -2.15 23.07 12.06
CA PRO A 485 -1.10 23.60 12.91
C PRO A 485 -0.79 22.51 13.96
N GLY A 486 0.16 21.62 13.66
CA GLY A 486 0.52 20.57 14.62
C GLY A 486 1.62 19.58 14.22
N VAL A 487 2.14 19.62 12.98
CA VAL A 487 3.24 18.73 12.59
C VAL A 487 4.57 19.37 13.00
N GLY A 488 5.25 18.73 13.95
CA GLY A 488 6.49 19.21 14.56
C GLY A 488 7.60 19.55 13.54
N LYS A 489 8.39 20.55 13.92
CA LYS A 489 9.50 21.20 13.19
C LYS A 489 10.70 20.28 12.81
N GLY A 490 10.55 18.96 12.78
CA GLY A 490 11.65 17.98 12.59
C GLY A 490 11.68 17.25 11.24
N ARG A 491 10.71 17.46 10.34
CA ARG A 491 10.53 16.63 9.12
C ARG A 491 11.48 16.92 7.94
N GLY A 492 12.37 17.91 8.05
CA GLY A 492 13.25 18.30 6.94
C GLY A 492 14.24 17.20 6.54
N GLU A 493 14.75 16.43 7.51
CA GLU A 493 15.79 15.43 7.27
C GLU A 493 15.27 14.08 6.72
N GLU A 494 14.01 13.73 6.95
CA GLU A 494 13.41 12.46 6.47
C GLU A 494 12.99 12.52 4.99
N SER A 495 13.05 13.70 4.38
CA SER A 495 12.58 13.93 3.01
C SER A 495 13.66 13.77 1.94
N THR A 496 14.92 13.54 2.30
CA THR A 496 16.00 13.42 1.31
C THR A 496 16.30 11.98 0.96
N THR A 497 16.41 11.70 -0.33
CA THR A 497 16.72 10.39 -0.90
C THR A 497 17.93 10.50 -1.83
N THR A 498 18.52 9.36 -2.20
CA THR A 498 19.63 9.31 -3.16
C THR A 498 19.24 8.44 -4.34
N LEU A 499 19.41 8.97 -5.55
CA LEU A 499 19.16 8.28 -6.81
C LEU A 499 20.43 7.61 -7.31
N TYR A 500 20.35 6.32 -7.62
CA TYR A 500 21.44 5.53 -8.20
C TYR A 500 21.01 4.95 -9.54
N GLY A 501 21.82 5.18 -10.58
CA GLY A 501 21.54 4.72 -11.94
C GLY A 501 22.37 3.50 -12.33
N PHE A 502 21.70 2.52 -12.93
CA PHE A 502 22.28 1.38 -13.64
C PHE A 502 21.61 1.25 -15.01
N PRO A 503 22.18 0.51 -15.98
CA PRO A 503 21.52 0.33 -17.27
C PRO A 503 20.10 -0.24 -17.11
N GLY A 504 19.10 0.54 -17.54
CA GLY A 504 17.68 0.21 -17.45
C GLY A 504 17.05 0.32 -16.07
N LEU A 505 17.79 0.79 -15.05
CA LEU A 505 17.31 0.88 -13.67
C LEU A 505 17.71 2.19 -13.00
N VAL A 506 16.77 2.85 -12.34
CA VAL A 506 17.06 3.89 -11.35
C VAL A 506 16.48 3.47 -10.01
N PHE A 507 17.33 3.45 -8.99
CA PHE A 507 16.93 3.21 -7.61
C PHE A 507 16.84 4.52 -6.86
N GLU A 508 15.75 4.71 -6.16
CA GLU A 508 15.64 5.75 -5.15
C GLU A 508 15.79 5.14 -3.76
N VAL A 509 16.79 5.63 -3.02
CA VAL A 509 17.24 5.02 -1.78
C VAL A 509 17.08 6.00 -0.63
N LEU A 510 16.46 5.52 0.44
CA LEU A 510 16.29 6.27 1.68
C LEU A 510 17.59 6.29 2.48
N LYS A 511 17.70 7.20 3.45
CA LYS A 511 18.89 7.29 4.33
C LYS A 511 19.19 6.01 5.11
N ASN A 512 18.16 5.22 5.43
CA ASN A 512 18.31 3.94 6.11
C ASN A 512 18.71 2.79 5.17
N GLY A 513 19.04 3.09 3.90
CA GLY A 513 19.53 2.12 2.93
C GLY A 513 18.44 1.30 2.23
N TYR A 514 17.16 1.50 2.55
CA TYR A 514 16.07 0.81 1.85
C TYR A 514 15.65 1.54 0.58
N VAL A 515 15.22 0.77 -0.43
CA VAL A 515 14.76 1.30 -1.70
C VAL A 515 13.31 1.79 -1.57
N SER A 516 13.10 3.10 -1.79
CA SER A 516 11.77 3.72 -1.84
C SER A 516 11.04 3.43 -3.14
N ALA A 517 11.77 3.45 -4.26
CA ALA A 517 11.21 3.17 -5.58
C ALA A 517 12.27 2.64 -6.55
N VAL A 518 11.85 1.83 -7.52
CA VAL A 518 12.69 1.38 -8.65
C VAL A 518 12.01 1.78 -9.95
N THR A 519 12.71 2.53 -10.79
CA THR A 519 12.27 2.84 -12.16
C THR A 519 12.96 1.91 -13.14
N VAL A 520 12.19 1.19 -13.96
CA VAL A 520 12.67 0.34 -15.05
C VAL A 520 12.35 1.03 -16.38
N PHE A 521 13.33 1.12 -17.29
CA PHE A 521 13.19 1.85 -18.56
C PHE A 521 14.06 1.29 -19.70
#